data_AF-A0AAE3YUE9-F1
#
_entry.id   AF-A0AAE3YUE9-F1
#
_cell.length_a   1.000
_cell.length_b   1.000
_cell.length_c   1.000
_cell.angle_alpha   90.00
_cell.angle_beta   90.00
_cell.angle_gamma   90.00
#
_symmetry.space_group_name_H-M   'P 1'
#
loop_
_entity.id
_entity.type
_entity.pdbx_description
1 polymer ?
#
loop_
_entity_poly.entity_id
_entity_poly.type
_entity_poly.pdbx_seq_one_letter_code
_entity_poly.pdbx_strand_id
1 'polypeptide(L)'
;MPLVAGVDSSTQSCKVVIRDAETGALVREGRAAHPDGTEVHPDAWWSALTEAAEQAGGLDDVAAISVGGQQHGMVALDEQGEVVRPALLWNDTRSAGAAEDLTRELGGPQAWADAVGLVPVASFTVTKLRWLADAEPGNAARTAAVCLPHDWLTWRLAGSPGLDGLRTDRSDASGTGYWAAATGEYRTDLLRLAFHDRHQPIVPVVLGPAESAGTTAAGALLGPGAGDNAAAAFGAGARPGDVLVSIGTSGTVFSVADTPANDPSGIVAGFADVTGRFLPLVCTLNAARVLTTAAAMLGVDVDRLSELALDAPAGADGLVLVPYLEGERTPNKPHASGAVHGLTLRTGTPAHLARAAVEGMLCALADGLDALRAQGATVNRVILVGGGARSEAVRRIAPEVFGLPVVVPPPGEYVADGAARQAAWVATGTAPQWTVKDTQEYGGTPVPAIREQYAAARELTVDRH
;
A
#
# COMPACT_ATOMS: atom_id res chain seq x y z
N MET A 1 -1.73 -5.75 32.35
CA MET A 1 -0.75 -5.13 31.41
C MET A 1 -1.58 -4.41 30.36
N PRO A 2 -1.21 -3.20 29.93
CA PRO A 2 -2.09 -2.41 29.07
C PRO A 2 -2.33 -3.17 27.76
N LEU A 3 -3.60 -3.26 27.36
CA LEU A 3 -3.96 -3.75 26.04
C LEU A 3 -3.99 -2.56 25.08
N VAL A 4 -3.69 -2.81 23.81
CA VAL A 4 -3.79 -1.82 22.73
C VAL A 4 -4.51 -2.40 21.55
N ALA A 5 -5.21 -1.55 20.80
CA ALA A 5 -5.90 -1.94 19.59
C ALA A 5 -5.18 -1.40 18.34
N GLY A 6 -5.05 -2.26 17.34
CA GLY A 6 -4.70 -1.87 15.99
C GLY A 6 -5.86 -2.12 15.06
N VAL A 7 -6.21 -1.12 14.27
CA VAL A 7 -7.27 -1.20 13.26
C VAL A 7 -6.62 -1.25 11.89
N ASP A 8 -7.05 -2.17 11.04
CA ASP A 8 -6.80 -2.18 9.59
C ASP A 8 -8.13 -1.92 8.87
N SER A 9 -8.29 -0.72 8.31
CA SER A 9 -9.43 -0.33 7.48
C SER A 9 -9.02 -0.32 5.99
N SER A 10 -8.81 -1.52 5.46
CA SER A 10 -8.52 -1.78 4.04
C SER A 10 -9.71 -1.49 3.12
N THR A 11 -9.52 -1.61 1.79
CA THR A 11 -10.63 -1.45 0.82
C THR A 11 -11.76 -2.46 1.03
N GLN A 12 -11.47 -3.69 1.44
CA GLN A 12 -12.44 -4.80 1.44
C GLN A 12 -13.03 -5.13 2.81
N SER A 13 -12.35 -4.73 3.89
CA SER A 13 -12.77 -5.07 5.25
C SER A 13 -12.11 -4.18 6.29
N CYS A 14 -12.74 -4.11 7.46
CA CYS A 14 -12.13 -3.63 8.68
C CYS A 14 -11.75 -4.82 9.58
N LYS A 15 -10.53 -4.78 10.14
CA LYS A 15 -10.04 -5.75 11.11
C LYS A 15 -9.55 -5.00 12.35
N VAL A 16 -9.85 -5.54 13.51
CA VAL A 16 -9.37 -5.03 14.80
C VAL A 16 -8.60 -6.13 15.49
N VAL A 17 -7.35 -5.86 15.85
CA VAL A 17 -6.53 -6.75 16.67
C VAL A 17 -6.26 -6.09 18.02
N ILE A 18 -6.48 -6.83 19.10
CA ILE A 18 -6.13 -6.40 20.46
C ILE A 18 -4.88 -7.16 20.87
N ARG A 19 -3.84 -6.42 21.25
CA ARG A 19 -2.54 -6.95 21.61
C ARG A 19 -2.11 -6.50 22.99
N ASP A 20 -1.33 -7.35 23.65
CA ASP A 20 -0.58 -6.97 24.85
C ASP A 20 0.51 -5.94 24.46
N ALA A 21 0.52 -4.76 25.09
CA ALA A 21 1.40 -3.68 24.63
C ALA A 21 2.91 -3.97 24.79
N GLU A 22 3.28 -4.82 25.75
CA GLU A 22 4.68 -5.14 26.02
C GLU A 22 5.20 -6.22 25.07
N THR A 23 4.46 -7.32 24.96
CA THR A 23 4.89 -8.52 24.23
C THR A 23 4.47 -8.53 22.77
N GLY A 24 3.43 -7.76 22.42
CA GLY A 24 2.77 -7.80 21.12
C GLY A 24 1.93 -9.06 20.91
N ALA A 25 1.70 -9.88 21.94
CA ALA A 25 0.90 -11.10 21.82
C ALA A 25 -0.55 -10.75 21.44
N LEU A 26 -1.11 -11.48 20.48
CA LEU A 26 -2.52 -11.36 20.10
C LEU A 26 -3.39 -11.88 21.24
N VAL A 27 -4.35 -11.06 21.68
CA VAL A 27 -5.29 -11.41 22.75
C VAL A 27 -6.65 -11.78 22.16
N ARG A 28 -7.14 -10.96 21.21
CA ARG A 28 -8.44 -11.13 20.55
C ARG A 28 -8.49 -10.29 19.28
N GLU A 29 -9.40 -10.65 18.38
CA GLU A 29 -9.56 -10.00 17.09
C GLU A 29 -11.01 -10.04 16.62
N GLY A 30 -11.35 -9.17 15.67
CA GLY A 30 -12.66 -9.13 15.03
C GLY A 30 -12.58 -8.55 13.63
N ARG A 31 -13.57 -8.85 12.79
CA ARG A 31 -13.57 -8.52 11.36
C ARG A 31 -14.97 -8.22 10.84
N ALA A 32 -15.09 -7.16 10.06
CA ALA A 32 -16.30 -6.86 9.30
C ALA A 32 -15.96 -6.47 7.85
N ALA A 33 -16.89 -6.72 6.93
CA ALA A 33 -16.68 -6.44 5.51
C ALA A 33 -17.00 -4.98 5.16
N HIS A 34 -16.29 -4.44 4.17
CA HIS A 34 -16.70 -3.23 3.46
C HIS A 34 -17.47 -3.61 2.19
N PRO A 35 -18.34 -2.72 1.68
CA PRO A 35 -18.92 -2.91 0.35
C PRO A 35 -17.83 -2.85 -0.72
N ASP A 36 -18.03 -3.60 -1.80
CA ASP A 36 -17.18 -3.50 -3.00
C ASP A 36 -17.34 -2.13 -3.67
N GLY A 37 -16.28 -1.64 -4.33
CA GLY A 37 -16.34 -0.45 -5.16
C GLY A 37 -15.02 0.33 -5.22
N THR A 38 -14.98 1.31 -6.13
CA THR A 38 -13.93 2.34 -6.18
C THR A 38 -14.38 3.65 -5.54
N GLU A 39 -15.64 3.72 -5.09
CA GLU A 39 -16.18 4.77 -4.25
C GLU A 39 -17.04 4.17 -3.14
N VAL A 40 -16.93 4.71 -1.92
CA VAL A 40 -17.64 4.18 -0.74
C VAL A 40 -18.01 5.31 0.21
N HIS A 41 -19.25 5.32 0.72
CA HIS A 41 -19.62 6.27 1.77
C HIS A 41 -18.87 5.93 3.08
N PRO A 42 -18.13 6.87 3.71
CA PRO A 42 -17.33 6.60 4.91
C PRO A 42 -18.07 5.95 6.08
N ASP A 43 -19.39 6.14 6.22
CA ASP A 43 -20.20 5.45 7.24
C ASP A 43 -20.16 3.92 7.14
N ALA A 44 -19.87 3.37 5.95
CA ALA A 44 -19.63 1.94 5.81
C ALA A 44 -18.39 1.49 6.58
N TRP A 45 -17.33 2.31 6.60
CA TRP A 45 -16.11 2.04 7.37
C TRP A 45 -16.36 2.16 8.86
N TRP A 46 -17.14 3.16 9.29
CA TRP A 46 -17.51 3.30 10.69
C TRP A 46 -18.34 2.10 11.19
N SER A 47 -19.30 1.66 10.38
CA SER A 47 -20.14 0.50 10.68
C SER A 47 -19.29 -0.76 10.81
N ALA A 48 -18.38 -0.99 9.85
CA ALA A 48 -17.47 -2.14 9.89
C ALA A 48 -16.48 -2.08 11.06
N LEU A 49 -15.94 -0.90 11.40
CA LEU A 49 -15.09 -0.73 12.58
C LEU A 49 -15.85 -1.07 13.86
N THR A 50 -17.09 -0.60 13.99
CA THR A 50 -17.92 -0.87 15.17
C THR A 50 -18.22 -2.37 15.29
N GLU A 51 -18.63 -3.02 14.21
CA GLU A 51 -18.88 -4.47 14.19
C GLU A 51 -17.60 -5.28 14.48
N ALA A 52 -16.47 -4.91 13.87
CA ALA A 52 -15.19 -5.59 14.10
C ALA A 52 -14.72 -5.41 15.57
N ALA A 53 -14.93 -4.23 16.15
CA ALA A 53 -14.64 -3.97 17.56
C ALA A 53 -15.55 -4.79 18.50
N GLU A 54 -16.84 -4.91 18.18
CA GLU A 54 -17.77 -5.78 18.93
C GLU A 54 -17.36 -7.25 18.86
N GLN A 55 -17.02 -7.75 17.66
CA GLN A 55 -16.51 -9.12 17.49
C GLN A 55 -15.20 -9.36 18.26
N ALA A 56 -14.35 -8.33 18.37
CA ALA A 56 -13.13 -8.37 19.18
C ALA A 56 -13.40 -8.25 20.69
N GLY A 57 -14.66 -8.20 21.14
CA GLY A 57 -15.04 -8.11 22.55
C GLY A 57 -15.00 -6.71 23.14
N GLY A 58 -15.04 -5.66 22.30
CA GLY A 58 -15.04 -4.26 22.70
C GLY A 58 -13.64 -3.66 22.92
N LEU A 59 -13.62 -2.34 23.14
CA LEU A 59 -12.42 -1.52 23.25
C LEU A 59 -12.27 -0.83 24.63
N ASP A 60 -13.17 -1.07 25.58
CA ASP A 60 -13.22 -0.32 26.85
C ASP A 60 -11.99 -0.55 27.77
N ASP A 61 -11.29 -1.67 27.59
CA ASP A 61 -10.11 -2.08 28.39
C ASP A 61 -8.77 -1.76 27.69
N VAL A 62 -8.78 -1.12 26.53
CA VAL A 62 -7.55 -0.77 25.79
C VAL A 62 -7.05 0.61 26.21
N ALA A 63 -5.74 0.73 26.38
CA ALA A 63 -5.09 1.98 26.75
C ALA A 63 -4.92 2.93 25.55
N ALA A 64 -4.78 2.38 24.34
CA ALA A 64 -4.64 3.15 23.12
C ALA A 64 -5.13 2.38 21.89
N ILE A 65 -5.51 3.13 20.85
CA ILE A 65 -5.97 2.65 19.55
C ILE A 65 -5.21 3.41 18.47
N SER A 66 -4.80 2.74 17.39
CA SER A 66 -4.39 3.42 16.15
C SER A 66 -5.02 2.78 14.93
N VAL A 67 -5.17 3.57 13.86
CA VAL A 67 -5.84 3.16 12.62
C VAL A 67 -4.86 3.17 11.47
N GLY A 68 -4.59 1.98 10.92
CA GLY A 68 -4.05 1.80 9.57
C GLY A 68 -5.19 1.82 8.56
N GLY A 69 -5.10 2.63 7.51
CA GLY A 69 -6.14 2.74 6.50
C GLY A 69 -5.61 2.64 5.08
N GLN A 70 -6.49 2.25 4.15
CA GLN A 70 -6.18 2.35 2.72
C GLN A 70 -5.76 3.78 2.36
N GLN A 71 -4.66 3.91 1.62
CA GLN A 71 -4.11 5.23 1.27
C GLN A 71 -4.99 6.00 0.28
N HIS A 72 -4.77 7.31 0.23
CA HIS A 72 -5.23 8.24 -0.82
C HIS A 72 -6.75 8.47 -0.97
N GLY A 73 -7.60 7.79 -0.21
CA GLY A 73 -9.05 7.98 -0.29
C GLY A 73 -9.43 9.44 -0.02
N MET A 74 -10.19 10.10 -0.91
CA MET A 74 -10.59 11.49 -0.69
C MET A 74 -11.89 11.55 0.10
N VAL A 75 -11.82 11.89 1.39
CA VAL A 75 -13.00 12.20 2.21
C VAL A 75 -13.17 13.73 2.25
N ALA A 76 -14.22 14.21 1.58
CA ALA A 76 -14.59 15.62 1.58
C ALA A 76 -15.69 15.86 2.62
N LEU A 77 -15.46 16.79 3.54
CA LEU A 77 -16.39 17.18 4.60
C LEU A 77 -16.87 18.62 4.39
N ASP A 78 -18.12 18.90 4.72
CA ASP A 78 -18.64 20.28 4.75
C ASP A 78 -18.38 20.97 6.09
N GLU A 79 -18.85 22.21 6.24
CA GLU A 79 -18.64 23.04 7.44
C GLU A 79 -19.20 22.40 8.72
N GLN A 80 -20.15 21.48 8.60
CA GLN A 80 -20.77 20.77 9.72
C GLN A 80 -20.04 19.45 10.02
N GLY A 81 -19.04 19.07 9.23
CA GLY A 81 -18.36 17.78 9.33
C GLY A 81 -19.11 16.63 8.66
N GLU A 82 -20.14 16.93 7.87
CA GLU A 82 -20.90 15.92 7.12
C GLU A 82 -20.17 15.56 5.82
N VAL A 83 -20.28 14.30 5.43
CA VAL A 83 -19.66 13.81 4.20
C VAL A 83 -20.36 14.45 2.99
N VAL A 84 -19.59 15.15 2.14
CA VAL A 84 -20.11 15.84 0.96
C VAL A 84 -20.57 14.87 -0.12
N ARG A 85 -19.81 13.78 -0.30
CA ARG A 85 -20.07 12.68 -1.24
C ARG A 85 -19.30 11.41 -0.82
N PRO A 86 -19.67 10.20 -1.28
CA PRO A 86 -18.90 8.97 -1.03
C PRO A 86 -17.42 9.16 -1.34
N ALA A 87 -16.47 8.60 -0.59
CA ALA A 87 -15.05 8.82 -0.84
C ALA A 87 -14.60 8.20 -2.18
N LEU A 88 -13.76 8.89 -2.96
CA LEU A 88 -13.06 8.28 -4.11
C LEU A 88 -11.81 7.55 -3.63
N LEU A 89 -11.69 6.26 -3.92
CA LEU A 89 -10.62 5.41 -3.40
C LEU A 89 -9.39 5.38 -4.30
N TRP A 90 -8.30 4.76 -3.85
CA TRP A 90 -7.03 4.69 -4.57
C TRP A 90 -7.13 3.99 -5.94
N ASN A 91 -8.09 3.10 -6.10
CA ASN A 91 -8.34 2.32 -7.32
C ASN A 91 -9.37 3.00 -8.25
N ASP A 92 -9.90 4.17 -7.89
CA ASP A 92 -10.74 4.96 -8.78
C ASP A 92 -9.92 5.64 -9.88
N THR A 93 -10.40 5.57 -11.13
CA THR A 93 -9.66 6.07 -12.30
C THR A 93 -10.27 7.33 -12.90
N ARG A 94 -11.35 7.89 -12.34
CA ARG A 94 -12.01 9.08 -12.91
C ARG A 94 -11.10 10.31 -12.95
N SER A 95 -10.14 10.40 -12.04
CA SER A 95 -9.17 11.50 -11.95
C SER A 95 -7.92 11.31 -12.82
N ALA A 96 -7.90 10.35 -13.76
CA ALA A 96 -6.74 10.15 -14.64
C ALA A 96 -6.41 11.38 -15.49
N GLY A 97 -7.41 12.00 -16.13
CA GLY A 97 -7.19 13.24 -16.90
C GLY A 97 -6.74 14.40 -16.01
N ALA A 98 -7.28 14.49 -14.80
CA ALA A 98 -6.86 15.50 -13.81
C ALA A 98 -5.38 15.34 -13.41
N ALA A 99 -4.86 14.11 -13.36
CA ALA A 99 -3.45 13.86 -13.10
C ALA A 99 -2.54 14.39 -14.22
N GLU A 100 -2.93 14.20 -15.48
CA GLU A 100 -2.23 14.73 -16.65
C GLU A 100 -2.22 16.25 -16.67
N ASP A 101 -3.38 16.86 -16.39
CA ASP A 101 -3.54 18.31 -16.32
C ASP A 101 -2.66 18.93 -15.23
N LEU A 102 -2.75 18.41 -14.01
CA LEU A 102 -1.93 18.86 -12.88
C LEU A 102 -0.43 18.72 -13.16
N THR A 103 -0.02 17.60 -13.76
CA THR A 103 1.38 17.35 -14.13
C THR A 103 1.88 18.42 -15.09
N ARG A 104 1.12 18.71 -16.14
CA ARG A 104 1.45 19.73 -17.14
C ARG A 104 1.46 21.15 -16.56
N GLU A 105 0.46 21.50 -15.75
CA GLU A 105 0.29 22.85 -15.20
C GLU A 105 1.40 23.26 -14.22
N LEU A 106 1.93 22.32 -13.43
CA LEU A 106 3.05 22.60 -12.53
C LEU A 106 4.41 22.69 -13.24
N GLY A 107 4.52 22.22 -14.49
CA GLY A 107 5.77 22.20 -15.25
C GLY A 107 6.38 20.82 -15.50
N GLY A 108 5.59 19.75 -15.35
CA GLY A 108 5.96 18.38 -15.69
C GLY A 108 6.34 17.50 -14.50
N PRO A 109 6.67 16.22 -14.76
CA PRO A 109 6.95 15.22 -13.72
C PRO A 109 8.06 15.61 -12.75
N GLN A 110 9.15 16.24 -13.24
CA GLN A 110 10.26 16.70 -12.39
C GLN A 110 9.81 17.70 -11.33
N ALA A 111 8.98 18.67 -11.72
CA ALA A 111 8.49 19.70 -10.79
C ALA A 111 7.66 19.09 -9.65
N TRP A 112 6.87 18.05 -9.96
CA TRP A 112 6.08 17.31 -8.97
C TRP A 112 6.95 16.44 -8.05
N ALA A 113 7.91 15.70 -8.64
CA ALA A 113 8.85 14.88 -7.87
C ALA A 113 9.68 15.73 -6.91
N ASP A 114 10.15 16.90 -7.33
CA ASP A 114 10.89 17.83 -6.47
C ASP A 114 9.99 18.46 -5.39
N ALA A 115 8.71 18.70 -5.72
CA ALA A 115 7.79 19.38 -4.83
C ALA A 115 7.29 18.53 -3.67
N VAL A 116 6.94 17.26 -3.94
CA VAL A 116 6.26 16.37 -2.99
C VAL A 116 6.73 14.91 -3.05
N GLY A 117 7.75 14.58 -3.86
CA GLY A 117 8.25 13.21 -4.01
C GLY A 117 7.37 12.31 -4.87
N LEU A 118 6.37 12.85 -5.57
CA LEU A 118 5.39 12.10 -6.35
C LEU A 118 5.24 12.67 -7.74
N VAL A 119 4.85 11.85 -8.72
CA VAL A 119 4.28 12.30 -10.00
C VAL A 119 2.80 11.95 -10.01
N PRO A 120 1.87 12.89 -10.26
CA PRO A 120 0.43 12.64 -10.15
C PRO A 120 -0.05 11.43 -10.96
N VAL A 121 -0.83 10.58 -10.30
CA VAL A 121 -1.64 9.51 -10.90
C VAL A 121 -3.03 9.53 -10.27
N ALA A 122 -4.02 8.90 -10.91
CA ALA A 122 -5.42 8.90 -10.47
C ALA A 122 -5.61 8.47 -9.00
N SER A 123 -4.72 7.62 -8.47
CA SER A 123 -4.77 7.19 -7.08
C SER A 123 -4.66 8.35 -6.09
N PHE A 124 -3.83 9.37 -6.34
CA PHE A 124 -3.48 10.39 -5.34
C PHE A 124 -4.60 11.41 -5.10
N THR A 125 -4.75 11.82 -3.83
CA THR A 125 -5.84 12.69 -3.36
C THR A 125 -5.94 14.01 -4.13
N VAL A 126 -4.80 14.62 -4.47
CA VAL A 126 -4.72 15.87 -5.24
C VAL A 126 -5.45 15.79 -6.59
N THR A 127 -5.38 14.62 -7.26
CA THR A 127 -6.04 14.41 -8.56
C THR A 127 -7.56 14.29 -8.40
N LYS A 128 -8.03 13.72 -7.29
CA LYS A 128 -9.44 13.60 -6.96
C LYS A 128 -10.04 14.96 -6.59
N LEU A 129 -9.27 15.81 -5.93
CA LEU A 129 -9.66 17.20 -5.66
C LEU A 129 -9.83 17.99 -6.94
N ARG A 130 -8.89 17.83 -7.89
CA ARG A 130 -9.02 18.42 -9.22
C ARG A 130 -10.23 17.90 -9.98
N TRP A 131 -10.43 16.59 -9.99
CA TRP A 131 -11.64 16.00 -10.57
C TRP A 131 -12.93 16.53 -9.91
N LEU A 132 -12.96 16.68 -8.59
CA LEU A 132 -14.13 17.21 -7.86
C LEU A 132 -14.42 18.66 -8.27
N ALA A 133 -13.37 19.49 -8.38
CA ALA A 133 -13.48 20.89 -8.77
C ALA A 133 -14.02 21.07 -10.21
N ASP A 134 -13.69 20.13 -11.10
CA ASP A 134 -14.06 20.16 -12.52
C ASP A 134 -15.42 19.51 -12.80
N ALA A 135 -15.63 18.29 -12.27
CA ALA A 135 -16.80 17.47 -12.55
C ALA A 135 -17.99 17.80 -11.64
N GLU A 136 -17.74 18.20 -10.39
CA GLU A 136 -18.78 18.43 -9.37
C GLU A 136 -18.58 19.75 -8.62
N PRO A 137 -18.62 20.90 -9.31
CA PRO A 137 -18.28 22.20 -8.72
C PRO A 137 -19.16 22.59 -7.52
N GLY A 138 -20.39 22.09 -7.43
CA GLY A 138 -21.26 22.29 -6.26
C GLY A 138 -20.77 21.54 -5.02
N ASN A 139 -20.26 20.31 -5.19
CA ASN A 139 -19.65 19.55 -4.10
C ASN A 139 -18.29 20.14 -3.71
N ALA A 140 -17.50 20.58 -4.69
CA ALA A 140 -16.26 21.29 -4.43
C ALA A 140 -16.51 22.55 -3.58
N ALA A 141 -17.52 23.36 -3.93
CA ALA A 141 -17.88 24.56 -3.16
C ALA A 141 -18.34 24.26 -1.72
N ARG A 142 -18.98 23.11 -1.48
CA ARG A 142 -19.41 22.66 -0.15
C ARG A 142 -18.27 22.09 0.70
N THR A 143 -17.13 21.74 0.10
CA THR A 143 -16.04 21.04 0.81
C THR A 143 -15.26 22.02 1.69
N ALA A 144 -15.45 21.95 3.00
CA ALA A 144 -14.74 22.76 3.99
C ALA A 144 -13.43 22.10 4.46
N ALA A 145 -13.37 20.76 4.50
CA ALA A 145 -12.18 20.01 4.86
C ALA A 145 -11.99 18.77 3.97
N VAL A 146 -10.73 18.35 3.83
CA VAL A 146 -10.36 17.13 3.11
C VAL A 146 -9.44 16.31 4.01
N CYS A 147 -9.77 15.04 4.19
CA CYS A 147 -8.97 14.08 4.95
C CYS A 147 -8.97 12.71 4.27
N LEU A 148 -8.16 11.79 4.79
CA LEU A 148 -8.01 10.43 4.29
C LEU A 148 -8.80 9.43 5.16
N PRO A 149 -8.94 8.16 4.73
CA PRO A 149 -9.82 7.21 5.40
C PRO A 149 -9.45 6.96 6.87
N HIS A 150 -8.15 6.84 7.20
CA HIS A 150 -7.76 6.65 8.60
C HIS A 150 -7.98 7.92 9.42
N ASP A 151 -7.73 9.10 8.85
CA ASP A 151 -7.96 10.39 9.51
C ASP A 151 -9.41 10.51 9.96
N TRP A 152 -10.34 10.19 9.06
CA TRP A 152 -11.77 10.26 9.31
C TRP A 152 -12.21 9.27 10.39
N LEU A 153 -11.69 8.03 10.36
CA LEU A 153 -11.97 7.04 11.40
C LEU A 153 -11.41 7.45 12.77
N THR A 154 -10.18 7.95 12.81
CA THR A 154 -9.56 8.48 14.04
C THR A 154 -10.36 9.67 14.58
N TRP A 155 -10.82 10.56 13.70
CA TRP A 155 -11.68 11.70 14.06
C TRP A 155 -13.05 11.26 14.62
N ARG A 156 -13.66 10.24 14.01
CA ARG A 156 -14.91 9.62 14.52
C ARG A 156 -14.70 8.96 15.88
N LEU A 157 -13.58 8.25 16.09
CA LEU A 157 -13.22 7.66 17.38
C LEU A 157 -12.99 8.72 18.47
N ALA A 158 -12.50 9.90 18.10
CA ALA A 158 -12.34 11.05 18.99
C ALA A 158 -13.67 11.77 19.33
N GLY A 159 -14.80 11.30 18.76
CA GLY A 159 -16.11 11.93 18.95
C GLY A 159 -16.35 13.15 18.08
N SER A 160 -15.64 13.28 16.95
CA SER A 160 -15.83 14.34 15.96
C SER A 160 -15.75 15.77 16.52
N PRO A 161 -14.65 16.18 17.19
CA PRO A 161 -14.56 17.42 17.97
C PRO A 161 -14.47 18.72 17.14
N GLY A 162 -14.93 18.72 15.89
CA GLY A 162 -14.79 19.82 14.91
C GLY A 162 -13.75 19.53 13.83
N LEU A 163 -13.77 20.30 12.74
CA LEU A 163 -12.86 20.10 11.59
C LEU A 163 -11.39 20.38 11.93
N ASP A 164 -11.14 21.30 12.86
CA ASP A 164 -9.80 21.58 13.43
C ASP A 164 -9.26 20.44 14.30
N GLY A 165 -10.11 19.46 14.64
CA GLY A 165 -9.76 18.21 15.31
C GLY A 165 -9.22 17.13 14.38
N LEU A 166 -9.20 17.33 13.06
CA LEU A 166 -8.66 16.35 12.11
C LEU A 166 -7.15 16.17 12.33
N ARG A 167 -6.71 14.91 12.41
CA ARG A 167 -5.31 14.51 12.57
C ARG A 167 -4.96 13.45 11.55
N THR A 168 -3.71 13.45 11.11
CA THR A 168 -3.13 12.44 10.22
C THR A 168 -1.71 12.14 10.65
N ASP A 169 -1.07 11.19 9.97
CA ASP A 169 0.35 10.89 10.13
C ASP A 169 1.15 11.28 8.90
N ARG A 170 2.48 11.24 9.00
CA ARG A 170 3.38 11.53 7.88
C ARG A 170 3.14 10.58 6.71
N SER A 171 2.92 9.30 6.99
CA SER A 171 2.82 8.27 5.95
C SER A 171 1.63 8.48 5.02
N ASP A 172 0.42 8.74 5.54
CA ASP A 172 -0.75 8.93 4.67
C ASP A 172 -0.80 10.34 4.08
N ALA A 173 -0.37 11.36 4.83
CA ALA A 173 -0.20 12.72 4.29
C ALA A 173 0.74 12.73 3.07
N SER A 174 1.81 11.95 3.09
CA SER A 174 2.73 11.83 1.94
C SER A 174 2.10 11.23 0.70
N GLY A 175 0.97 10.52 0.82
CA GLY A 175 0.19 9.98 -0.28
C GLY A 175 -0.81 10.97 -0.90
N THR A 176 -0.90 12.20 -0.39
CA THR A 176 -1.91 13.18 -0.84
C THR A 176 -1.57 13.86 -2.15
N GLY A 177 -0.29 14.12 -2.41
CA GLY A 177 0.17 15.02 -3.47
C GLY A 177 0.13 16.51 -3.11
N TYR A 178 -0.16 16.87 -1.86
CA TYR A 178 -0.08 18.27 -1.40
C TYR A 178 0.64 18.41 -0.05
N TRP A 179 1.39 17.40 0.38
CA TRP A 179 2.29 17.45 1.52
C TRP A 179 3.66 16.88 1.14
N ALA A 180 4.74 17.57 1.49
CA ALA A 180 6.09 17.21 1.10
C ALA A 180 6.79 16.44 2.22
N ALA A 181 7.00 15.13 2.03
CA ALA A 181 7.64 14.29 3.03
C ALA A 181 9.04 14.76 3.44
N ALA A 182 9.79 15.31 2.48
CA ALA A 182 11.16 15.78 2.67
C ALA A 182 11.26 16.97 3.65
N THR A 183 10.29 17.89 3.63
CA THR A 183 10.29 19.11 4.47
C THR A 183 9.33 19.01 5.65
N GLY A 184 8.34 18.12 5.58
CA GLY A 184 7.29 18.00 6.59
C GLY A 184 6.16 19.04 6.43
N GLU A 185 6.06 19.70 5.28
CA GLU A 185 5.18 20.86 5.09
C GLU A 185 4.08 20.61 4.05
N TYR A 186 2.90 21.20 4.27
CA TYR A 186 1.85 21.26 3.26
C TYR A 186 2.22 22.23 2.13
N ARG A 187 2.07 21.76 0.89
CA ARG A 187 2.18 22.54 -0.34
C ARG A 187 0.82 23.13 -0.70
N THR A 188 0.47 24.22 0.00
CA THR A 188 -0.82 24.90 -0.18
C THR A 188 -1.02 25.45 -1.59
N ASP A 189 0.06 25.75 -2.30
CA ASP A 189 0.05 26.12 -3.71
C ASP A 189 -0.46 24.96 -4.59
N LEU A 190 -0.08 23.71 -4.31
CA LEU A 190 -0.58 22.54 -5.03
C LEU A 190 -2.03 22.21 -4.69
N LEU A 191 -2.41 22.39 -3.42
CA LEU A 191 -3.80 22.25 -2.99
C LEU A 191 -4.70 23.28 -3.71
N ARG A 192 -4.25 24.53 -3.81
CA ARG A 192 -4.93 25.60 -4.56
C ARG A 192 -4.98 25.34 -6.06
N LEU A 193 -3.88 24.85 -6.65
CA LEU A 193 -3.83 24.45 -8.05
C LEU A 193 -4.88 23.36 -8.35
N ALA A 194 -4.95 22.33 -7.52
CA ALA A 194 -5.94 21.28 -7.65
C ALA A 194 -7.38 21.78 -7.49
N PHE A 195 -7.60 22.75 -6.61
CA PHE A 195 -8.94 23.30 -6.35
C PHE A 195 -9.29 24.55 -7.17
N HIS A 196 -8.52 24.86 -8.23
CA HIS A 196 -8.72 26.03 -9.08
C HIS A 196 -8.82 27.36 -8.32
N ASP A 197 -8.02 27.53 -7.26
CA ASP A 197 -8.02 28.72 -6.41
C ASP A 197 -9.39 29.12 -5.84
N ARG A 198 -10.38 28.21 -5.85
CA ARG A 198 -11.75 28.48 -5.37
C ARG A 198 -11.73 28.89 -3.89
N HIS A 199 -11.10 28.05 -3.08
CA HIS A 199 -10.75 28.28 -1.68
C HIS A 199 -9.77 27.18 -1.24
N GLN A 200 -9.25 27.28 -0.02
CA GLN A 200 -8.37 26.28 0.56
C GLN A 200 -9.14 25.46 1.61
N PRO A 201 -9.43 24.16 1.35
CA PRO A 201 -10.00 23.29 2.37
C PRO A 201 -9.05 23.14 3.57
N ILE A 202 -9.63 22.95 4.75
CA ILE A 202 -8.89 22.51 5.95
C ILE A 202 -8.29 21.13 5.65
N VAL A 203 -7.03 20.94 6.03
CA VAL A 203 -6.33 19.65 5.98
C VAL A 203 -5.92 19.26 7.40
N PRO A 204 -5.79 17.95 7.71
CA PRO A 204 -5.47 17.48 9.05
C PRO A 204 -4.12 18.00 9.54
N VAL A 205 -3.94 18.09 10.86
CA VAL A 205 -2.60 18.33 11.42
C VAL A 205 -1.80 17.03 11.34
N VAL A 206 -0.61 17.08 10.74
CA VAL A 206 0.30 15.94 10.64
C VAL A 206 1.03 15.75 11.97
N LEU A 207 0.83 14.59 12.58
CA LEU A 207 1.43 14.21 13.85
C LEU A 207 2.74 13.46 13.67
N GLY A 208 3.61 13.59 14.67
CA GLY A 208 4.81 12.79 14.83
C GLY A 208 4.51 11.35 15.28
N PRO A 209 5.49 10.42 15.16
CA PRO A 209 5.29 8.97 15.30
C PRO A 209 4.57 8.46 16.57
N ALA A 210 4.72 9.20 17.68
CA ALA A 210 4.19 8.82 18.99
C ALA A 210 3.31 9.91 19.60
N GLU A 211 2.93 10.93 18.84
CA GLU A 211 2.01 11.96 19.30
C GLU A 211 0.58 11.42 19.39
N SER A 212 -0.21 11.97 20.31
CA SER A 212 -1.61 11.59 20.48
C SER A 212 -2.50 12.40 19.52
N ALA A 213 -3.39 11.71 18.81
CA ALA A 213 -4.48 12.30 18.05
C ALA A 213 -5.70 12.68 18.91
N GLY A 214 -5.59 12.54 20.25
CA GLY A 214 -6.65 12.79 21.21
C GLY A 214 -7.01 11.53 22.00
N THR A 215 -8.24 11.50 22.50
CA THR A 215 -8.78 10.37 23.27
C THR A 215 -10.16 10.00 22.80
N THR A 216 -10.51 8.72 22.89
CA THR A 216 -11.90 8.28 22.78
C THR A 216 -12.74 8.75 23.97
N ALA A 217 -14.06 8.63 23.86
CA ALA A 217 -14.98 8.90 24.98
C ALA A 217 -14.70 8.01 26.21
N ALA A 218 -14.18 6.79 26.01
CA ALA A 218 -13.80 5.87 27.07
C ALA A 218 -12.41 6.17 27.68
N GLY A 219 -11.68 7.15 27.13
CA GLY A 219 -10.38 7.60 27.64
C GLY A 219 -9.15 6.92 27.03
N ALA A 220 -9.32 5.97 26.11
CA ALA A 220 -8.20 5.39 25.36
C ALA A 220 -7.53 6.45 24.48
N LEU A 221 -6.19 6.49 24.47
CA LEU A 221 -5.42 7.37 23.59
C LEU A 221 -5.61 6.97 22.12
N LEU A 222 -5.61 7.96 21.24
CA LEU A 222 -5.61 7.74 19.80
C LEU A 222 -4.21 8.01 19.26
N GLY A 223 -3.66 7.07 18.49
CA GLY A 223 -2.39 7.26 17.78
C GLY A 223 -2.56 8.09 16.50
N PRO A 224 -1.44 8.48 15.86
CA PRO A 224 -1.45 9.27 14.62
C PRO A 224 -2.22 8.61 13.48
N GLY A 225 -2.25 7.28 13.46
CA GLY A 225 -2.68 6.48 12.32
C GLY A 225 -1.55 6.24 11.34
N ALA A 226 -1.88 5.57 10.24
CA ALA A 226 -0.94 5.27 9.16
C ALA A 226 -1.65 4.89 7.86
N GLY A 227 -1.00 5.14 6.73
CA GLY A 227 -1.29 4.43 5.48
C GLY A 227 -0.94 2.95 5.59
N ASP A 228 -1.73 2.08 4.96
CA ASP A 228 -1.62 0.62 5.04
C ASP A 228 -0.22 0.07 4.74
N ASN A 229 0.48 0.56 3.71
CA ASN A 229 1.84 0.11 3.38
C ASN A 229 2.85 0.43 4.48
N ALA A 230 2.75 1.62 5.09
CA ALA A 230 3.64 2.03 6.17
C ALA A 230 3.32 1.28 7.47
N ALA A 231 2.03 1.05 7.76
CA ALA A 231 1.59 0.20 8.85
C ALA A 231 2.10 -1.24 8.67
N ALA A 232 1.95 -1.82 7.48
CA ALA A 232 2.44 -3.17 7.16
C ALA A 232 3.97 -3.28 7.32
N ALA A 233 4.74 -2.28 6.85
CA ALA A 233 6.19 -2.19 7.11
C ALA A 233 6.50 -2.26 8.60
N PHE A 234 5.80 -1.46 9.40
CA PHE A 234 6.05 -1.37 10.82
C PHE A 234 5.61 -2.63 11.58
N GLY A 235 4.50 -3.24 11.20
CA GLY A 235 3.99 -4.49 11.77
C GLY A 235 4.85 -5.69 11.42
N ALA A 236 5.40 -5.74 10.20
CA ALA A 236 6.37 -6.75 9.80
C ALA A 236 7.78 -6.54 10.41
N GLY A 237 7.98 -5.44 11.15
CA GLY A 237 9.24 -5.15 11.82
C GLY A 237 10.36 -4.71 10.88
N ALA A 238 10.02 -4.17 9.71
CA ALA A 238 10.99 -3.74 8.72
C ALA A 238 11.87 -2.60 9.23
N ARG A 239 13.13 -2.61 8.78
CA ARG A 239 14.17 -1.64 9.14
C ARG A 239 14.90 -1.18 7.88
N PRO A 240 15.70 -0.11 7.94
CA PRO A 240 16.57 0.26 6.82
C PRO A 240 17.41 -0.94 6.35
N GLY A 241 17.45 -1.14 5.04
CA GLY A 241 18.03 -2.34 4.43
C GLY A 241 17.02 -3.46 4.14
N ASP A 242 15.82 -3.41 4.72
CA ASP A 242 14.73 -4.32 4.39
C ASP A 242 13.90 -3.73 3.25
N VAL A 243 13.53 -4.60 2.30
CA VAL A 243 12.51 -4.30 1.30
C VAL A 243 11.35 -5.24 1.52
N LEU A 244 10.16 -4.70 1.72
CA LEU A 244 8.96 -5.50 1.73
C LEU A 244 8.45 -5.70 0.32
N VAL A 245 8.13 -6.94 0.00
CA VAL A 245 7.39 -7.33 -1.20
C VAL A 245 6.07 -7.91 -0.73
N SER A 246 4.98 -7.18 -0.94
CA SER A 246 3.63 -7.63 -0.60
C SER A 246 2.93 -8.13 -1.86
N ILE A 247 2.59 -9.42 -1.88
CA ILE A 247 1.91 -10.09 -3.00
C ILE A 247 0.43 -10.28 -2.64
N GLY A 248 -0.35 -9.22 -2.83
CA GLY A 248 -1.80 -9.27 -2.88
C GLY A 248 -2.31 -9.50 -4.30
N THR A 249 -3.58 -9.18 -4.57
CA THR A 249 -4.13 -9.18 -5.94
C THR A 249 -3.27 -8.31 -6.88
N SER A 250 -2.83 -7.15 -6.37
CA SER A 250 -1.73 -6.32 -6.88
C SER A 250 -0.48 -6.48 -6.00
N GLY A 251 0.67 -6.03 -6.50
CA GLY A 251 1.95 -6.13 -5.80
C GLY A 251 2.45 -4.77 -5.36
N THR A 252 3.05 -4.70 -4.18
CA THR A 252 3.79 -3.50 -3.74
C THR A 252 5.20 -3.89 -3.31
N VAL A 253 6.17 -3.04 -3.65
CA VAL A 253 7.58 -3.18 -3.29
C VAL A 253 8.02 -1.88 -2.66
N PHE A 254 8.42 -1.91 -1.39
CA PHE A 254 8.74 -0.69 -0.65
C PHE A 254 9.84 -0.93 0.37
N SER A 255 10.68 0.08 0.60
CA SER A 255 11.82 -0.01 1.51
C SER A 255 11.71 1.04 2.60
N VAL A 256 12.33 0.78 3.76
CA VAL A 256 12.53 1.82 4.77
C VAL A 256 13.81 2.58 4.41
N ALA A 257 13.70 3.88 4.19
CA ALA A 257 14.80 4.71 3.71
C ALA A 257 15.07 5.91 4.62
N ASP A 258 16.33 6.30 4.74
CA ASP A 258 16.76 7.49 5.50
C ASP A 258 16.62 8.79 4.73
N THR A 259 16.54 8.70 3.40
CA THR A 259 16.38 9.84 2.50
C THR A 259 15.10 9.72 1.70
N PRO A 260 14.41 10.84 1.40
CA PRO A 260 13.24 10.82 0.53
C PRO A 260 13.64 10.43 -0.90
N ALA A 261 12.72 9.77 -1.62
CA ALA A 261 12.85 9.53 -3.05
C ALA A 261 12.09 10.59 -3.84
N ASN A 262 12.71 11.12 -4.89
CA ASN A 262 12.13 12.12 -5.78
C ASN A 262 12.30 11.63 -7.23
N ASP A 263 11.53 10.62 -7.62
CA ASP A 263 11.66 9.97 -8.92
C ASP A 263 10.81 10.67 -10.00
N PRO A 264 11.41 11.43 -10.94
CA PRO A 264 10.67 12.13 -11.97
C PRO A 264 10.05 11.18 -13.02
N SER A 265 10.43 9.89 -13.05
CA SER A 265 9.76 8.91 -13.90
C SER A 265 8.37 8.53 -13.37
N GLY A 266 8.08 8.82 -12.10
CA GLY A 266 6.84 8.45 -11.43
C GLY A 266 6.72 6.98 -11.06
N ILE A 267 7.78 6.19 -11.23
CA ILE A 267 7.79 4.76 -10.87
C ILE A 267 7.83 4.59 -9.35
N VAL A 268 8.71 5.34 -8.66
CA VAL A 268 8.84 5.31 -7.20
C VAL A 268 8.11 6.49 -6.59
N ALA A 269 7.10 6.19 -5.76
CA ALA A 269 6.43 7.18 -4.93
C ALA A 269 7.24 7.44 -3.65
N GLY A 270 7.63 8.68 -3.39
CA GLY A 270 8.43 9.11 -2.25
C GLY A 270 7.63 9.30 -0.96
N PHE A 271 7.00 8.25 -0.45
CA PHE A 271 6.21 8.34 0.79
C PHE A 271 7.07 8.45 2.05
N ALA A 272 6.44 8.84 3.16
CA ALA A 272 7.00 8.78 4.50
C ALA A 272 6.63 7.45 5.19
N ASP A 273 7.42 7.03 6.18
CA ASP A 273 7.03 5.94 7.07
C ASP A 273 6.42 6.47 8.39
N VAL A 274 5.98 5.54 9.24
CA VAL A 274 5.40 5.84 10.56
C VAL A 274 6.44 6.17 11.65
N THR A 275 7.74 6.03 11.38
CA THR A 275 8.83 6.15 12.37
C THR A 275 9.59 7.47 12.29
N GLY A 276 9.27 8.33 11.32
CA GLY A 276 9.98 9.59 11.07
C GLY A 276 10.95 9.52 9.87
N ARG A 277 11.02 8.37 9.19
CA ARG A 277 11.83 8.10 7.99
C ARG A 277 10.96 8.17 6.73
N PHE A 278 11.41 7.50 5.67
CA PHE A 278 10.76 7.45 4.36
C PHE A 278 10.44 6.03 3.93
N LEU A 279 9.48 5.90 3.04
CA LEU A 279 8.95 4.65 2.52
C LEU A 279 8.80 4.71 0.99
N PRO A 280 9.91 4.84 0.22
CA PRO A 280 9.82 4.80 -1.23
C PRO A 280 9.13 3.52 -1.68
N LEU A 281 8.12 3.66 -2.53
CA LEU A 281 7.17 2.60 -2.85
C LEU A 281 6.94 2.50 -4.35
N VAL A 282 6.94 1.26 -4.84
CA VAL A 282 6.54 0.87 -6.18
C VAL A 282 5.29 0.01 -6.10
N CYS A 283 4.37 0.21 -7.04
CA CYS A 283 3.14 -0.58 -7.13
C CYS A 283 3.03 -1.21 -8.52
N THR A 284 2.62 -2.48 -8.54
CA THR A 284 2.39 -3.30 -9.73
C THR A 284 0.94 -3.78 -9.73
N LEU A 285 0.29 -3.78 -10.88
CA LEU A 285 -1.09 -4.23 -11.02
C LEU A 285 -1.18 -5.76 -10.95
N ASN A 286 -0.16 -6.46 -11.44
CA ASN A 286 -0.19 -7.90 -11.66
C ASN A 286 0.73 -8.65 -10.69
N ALA A 287 0.16 -9.14 -9.58
CA ALA A 287 0.87 -9.97 -8.61
C ALA A 287 0.17 -11.33 -8.42
N ALA A 288 -0.53 -11.59 -7.32
CA ALA A 288 -1.18 -12.89 -7.09
C ALA A 288 -2.17 -13.28 -8.21
N ARG A 289 -2.77 -12.30 -8.90
CA ARG A 289 -3.65 -12.55 -10.05
C ARG A 289 -2.96 -13.26 -11.21
N VAL A 290 -1.65 -13.14 -11.34
CA VAL A 290 -0.85 -13.86 -12.34
C VAL A 290 -0.91 -15.36 -12.05
N LEU A 291 -0.75 -15.73 -10.78
CA LEU A 291 -0.81 -17.11 -10.32
C LEU A 291 -2.21 -17.69 -10.51
N THR A 292 -3.26 -16.96 -10.07
CA THR A 292 -4.63 -17.45 -10.24
C THR A 292 -5.02 -17.59 -11.72
N THR A 293 -4.56 -16.67 -12.58
CA THR A 293 -4.79 -16.75 -14.03
C THR A 293 -4.05 -17.94 -14.64
N ALA A 294 -2.79 -18.16 -14.29
CA ALA A 294 -2.01 -19.30 -14.79
C ALA A 294 -2.59 -20.65 -14.33
N ALA A 295 -3.07 -20.74 -13.08
CA ALA A 295 -3.76 -21.90 -12.57
C ALA A 295 -5.04 -22.19 -13.37
N ALA A 296 -5.84 -21.15 -13.64
CA ALA A 296 -7.04 -21.24 -14.45
C ALA A 296 -6.73 -21.68 -15.91
N MET A 297 -5.68 -21.14 -16.53
CA MET A 297 -5.23 -21.56 -17.87
C MET A 297 -4.88 -23.05 -17.94
N LEU A 298 -4.36 -23.61 -16.85
CA LEU A 298 -3.97 -25.02 -16.74
C LEU A 298 -5.11 -25.92 -16.23
N GLY A 299 -6.24 -25.34 -15.80
CA GLY A 299 -7.34 -26.09 -15.19
C GLY A 299 -7.00 -26.69 -13.83
N VAL A 300 -6.15 -26.02 -13.05
CA VAL A 300 -5.72 -26.46 -11.71
C VAL A 300 -5.95 -25.36 -10.67
N ASP A 301 -5.82 -25.70 -9.39
CA ASP A 301 -5.77 -24.70 -8.31
C ASP A 301 -4.35 -24.13 -8.11
N VAL A 302 -4.24 -23.11 -7.25
CA VAL A 302 -2.96 -22.42 -6.99
C VAL A 302 -1.93 -23.30 -6.27
N ASP A 303 -2.37 -24.29 -5.51
CA ASP A 303 -1.48 -25.22 -4.82
C ASP A 303 -0.84 -26.17 -5.83
N ARG A 304 -1.63 -26.74 -6.74
CA ARG A 304 -1.12 -27.58 -7.83
C ARG A 304 -0.29 -26.77 -8.83
N LEU A 305 -0.60 -25.50 -9.07
CA LEU A 305 0.28 -24.60 -9.84
C LEU A 305 1.65 -24.47 -9.16
N SER A 306 1.68 -24.32 -7.82
CA SER A 306 2.92 -24.23 -7.04
C SER A 306 3.77 -25.49 -7.21
N GLU A 307 3.16 -26.67 -7.11
CA GLU A 307 3.86 -27.95 -7.34
C GLU A 307 4.43 -28.03 -8.77
N LEU A 308 3.61 -27.72 -9.78
CA LEU A 308 4.03 -27.74 -11.19
C LEU A 308 5.17 -26.77 -11.48
N ALA A 309 5.17 -25.59 -10.84
CA ALA A 309 6.24 -24.62 -11.00
C ALA A 309 7.58 -25.15 -10.44
N LEU A 310 7.55 -25.99 -9.42
CA LEU A 310 8.74 -26.62 -8.85
C LEU A 310 9.25 -27.83 -9.67
N ASP A 311 8.42 -28.40 -10.55
CA ASP A 311 8.81 -29.51 -11.44
C ASP A 311 9.64 -29.07 -12.66
N ALA A 312 9.62 -27.77 -13.01
CA ALA A 312 10.40 -27.22 -14.12
C ALA A 312 11.67 -26.49 -13.63
N PRO A 313 12.75 -26.49 -14.44
CA PRO A 313 14.01 -25.87 -14.07
C PRO A 313 13.91 -24.33 -14.02
N ALA A 314 14.88 -23.70 -13.34
CA ALA A 314 15.03 -22.25 -13.34
C ALA A 314 15.16 -21.67 -14.75
N GLY A 315 14.42 -20.60 -15.02
CA GLY A 315 14.29 -19.98 -16.34
C GLY A 315 13.34 -20.73 -17.28
N ALA A 316 12.62 -21.74 -16.80
CA ALA A 316 11.65 -22.55 -17.55
C ALA A 316 12.15 -22.95 -18.95
N ASP A 317 13.42 -23.33 -19.08
CA ASP A 317 14.09 -23.68 -20.34
C ASP A 317 13.91 -22.65 -21.49
N GLY A 318 13.72 -21.37 -21.12
CA GLY A 318 13.53 -20.24 -22.02
C GLY A 318 12.07 -19.81 -22.23
N LEU A 319 11.09 -20.43 -21.56
CA LEU A 319 9.70 -19.97 -21.58
C LEU A 319 9.53 -18.78 -20.63
N VAL A 320 9.00 -17.67 -21.14
CA VAL A 320 8.83 -16.44 -20.35
C VAL A 320 7.38 -16.01 -20.40
N LEU A 321 6.79 -15.72 -19.23
CA LEU A 321 5.51 -15.04 -19.12
C LEU A 321 5.75 -13.58 -18.74
N VAL A 322 5.25 -12.65 -19.56
CA VAL A 322 5.19 -11.21 -19.26
C VAL A 322 3.81 -10.93 -18.65
N PRO A 323 3.71 -10.53 -17.37
CA PRO A 323 2.48 -10.62 -16.60
C PRO A 323 1.53 -9.42 -16.73
N TYR A 324 1.59 -8.61 -17.79
CA TYR A 324 0.79 -7.37 -17.92
C TYR A 324 -0.68 -7.63 -18.28
N LEU A 325 -1.36 -8.49 -17.51
CA LEU A 325 -2.72 -8.97 -17.79
C LEU A 325 -3.76 -7.84 -17.77
N GLU A 326 -3.54 -6.80 -16.97
CA GLU A 326 -4.41 -5.63 -16.84
C GLU A 326 -3.74 -4.32 -17.27
N GLY A 327 -2.82 -4.40 -18.24
CA GLY A 327 -1.79 -3.38 -18.39
C GLY A 327 -0.84 -3.43 -17.19
N GLU A 328 -0.01 -2.40 -17.02
CA GLU A 328 0.92 -2.32 -15.89
C GLU A 328 1.19 -0.86 -15.48
N ARG A 329 1.44 -0.65 -14.19
CA ARG A 329 1.86 0.63 -13.60
C ARG A 329 3.37 0.78 -13.60
N THR A 330 4.10 -0.30 -13.27
CA THR A 330 5.56 -0.34 -13.31
C THR A 330 6.05 -1.55 -14.11
N PRO A 331 6.59 -1.34 -15.32
CA PRO A 331 6.71 -0.07 -16.04
C PRO A 331 5.35 0.52 -16.45
N ASN A 332 5.30 1.82 -16.76
CA ASN A 332 4.07 2.51 -17.16
C ASN A 332 3.61 2.05 -18.55
N LYS A 333 2.80 0.99 -18.59
CA LYS A 333 2.25 0.35 -19.80
C LYS A 333 0.76 0.06 -19.60
N PRO A 334 -0.11 1.08 -19.49
CA PRO A 334 -1.51 0.92 -19.12
C PRO A 334 -2.34 0.15 -20.17
N HIS A 335 -1.86 0.10 -21.41
CA HIS A 335 -2.52 -0.61 -22.51
C HIS A 335 -1.89 -1.96 -22.82
N ALA A 336 -0.78 -2.36 -22.20
CA ALA A 336 -0.17 -3.65 -22.51
C ALA A 336 -1.09 -4.83 -22.13
N SER A 337 -0.88 -5.96 -22.80
CA SER A 337 -1.45 -7.25 -22.46
C SER A 337 -0.37 -8.26 -22.09
N GLY A 338 -0.74 -9.29 -21.33
CA GLY A 338 0.20 -10.36 -20.97
C GLY A 338 0.60 -11.20 -22.18
N ALA A 339 1.82 -11.73 -22.15
CA ALA A 339 2.37 -12.51 -23.26
C ALA A 339 3.17 -13.72 -22.77
N VAL A 340 3.19 -14.78 -23.58
CA VAL A 340 4.06 -15.95 -23.36
C VAL A 340 5.01 -16.09 -24.55
N HIS A 341 6.32 -16.05 -24.27
CA HIS A 341 7.39 -16.15 -25.26
C HIS A 341 8.23 -17.40 -25.04
N GLY A 342 8.92 -17.87 -26.08
CA GLY A 342 9.81 -19.03 -25.98
C GLY A 342 9.11 -20.40 -26.03
N LEU A 343 7.89 -20.46 -26.59
CA LEU A 343 7.16 -21.71 -26.76
C LEU A 343 7.83 -22.62 -27.81
N THR A 344 8.14 -23.85 -27.41
CA THR A 344 8.75 -24.89 -28.22
C THR A 344 8.11 -26.24 -27.87
N LEU A 345 8.42 -27.30 -28.63
CA LEU A 345 7.98 -28.66 -28.27
C LEU A 345 8.49 -29.10 -26.88
N ARG A 346 9.62 -28.57 -26.42
CA ARG A 346 10.18 -28.84 -25.09
C ARG A 346 9.45 -28.06 -24.00
N THR A 347 9.23 -26.77 -24.24
CA THR A 347 8.71 -25.83 -23.24
C THR A 347 7.18 -25.77 -23.16
N GLY A 348 6.48 -26.41 -24.12
CA GLY A 348 5.01 -26.47 -24.16
C GLY A 348 4.39 -27.45 -23.18
N THR A 349 4.74 -27.38 -21.89
CA THR A 349 4.20 -28.25 -20.84
C THR A 349 3.58 -27.46 -19.68
N PRO A 350 2.65 -28.04 -18.90
CA PRO A 350 2.07 -27.38 -17.74
C PRO A 350 3.10 -26.90 -16.72
N ALA A 351 4.15 -27.69 -16.45
CA ALA A 351 5.21 -27.33 -15.50
C ALA A 351 5.98 -26.08 -15.94
N HIS A 352 6.29 -25.95 -17.23
CA HIS A 352 6.99 -24.80 -17.75
C HIS A 352 6.12 -23.53 -17.71
N LEU A 353 4.83 -23.62 -18.05
CA LEU A 353 3.93 -22.47 -17.94
C LEU A 353 3.77 -22.03 -16.47
N ALA A 354 3.66 -22.98 -15.54
CA ALA A 354 3.58 -22.69 -14.11
C ALA A 354 4.86 -22.00 -13.60
N ARG A 355 6.04 -22.50 -13.98
CA ARG A 355 7.33 -21.89 -13.67
C ARG A 355 7.46 -20.49 -14.23
N ALA A 356 7.16 -20.31 -15.52
CA ALA A 356 7.21 -19.03 -16.20
C ALA A 356 6.25 -18.00 -15.56
N ALA A 357 5.08 -18.43 -15.08
CA ALA A 357 4.14 -17.55 -14.39
C ALA A 357 4.70 -17.04 -13.04
N VAL A 358 5.30 -17.94 -12.24
CA VAL A 358 5.92 -17.56 -10.96
C VAL A 358 7.14 -16.67 -11.20
N GLU A 359 8.03 -17.05 -12.11
CA GLU A 359 9.23 -16.27 -12.45
C GLU A 359 8.88 -14.91 -13.07
N GLY A 360 7.91 -14.85 -13.99
CA GLY A 360 7.46 -13.61 -14.62
C GLY A 360 6.88 -12.61 -13.61
N MET A 361 6.02 -13.08 -12.69
CA MET A 361 5.50 -12.28 -11.59
C MET A 361 6.63 -11.76 -10.69
N LEU A 362 7.56 -12.62 -10.30
CA LEU A 362 8.70 -12.23 -9.44
C LEU A 362 9.65 -11.27 -10.16
N CYS A 363 9.86 -11.42 -11.47
CA CYS A 363 10.66 -10.49 -12.26
C CYS A 363 10.03 -9.09 -12.33
N ALA A 364 8.71 -8.99 -12.50
CA ALA A 364 8.00 -7.70 -12.45
C ALA A 364 8.18 -7.02 -11.08
N LEU A 365 8.10 -7.77 -9.98
CA LEU A 365 8.38 -7.26 -8.64
C LEU A 365 9.88 -6.88 -8.46
N ALA A 366 10.79 -7.63 -9.08
CA ALA A 366 12.22 -7.35 -9.06
C ALA A 366 12.57 -6.06 -9.82
N ASP A 367 11.80 -5.69 -10.85
CA ASP A 367 11.95 -4.39 -11.51
C ASP A 367 11.59 -3.24 -10.56
N GLY A 368 10.58 -3.42 -9.71
CA GLY A 368 10.28 -2.47 -8.63
C GLY A 368 11.41 -2.36 -7.61
N LEU A 369 12.04 -3.48 -7.25
CA LEU A 369 13.22 -3.50 -6.38
C LEU A 369 14.39 -2.70 -6.97
N ASP A 370 14.64 -2.84 -8.27
CA ASP A 370 15.71 -2.11 -8.95
C ASP A 370 15.39 -0.62 -9.08
N ALA A 371 14.12 -0.24 -9.27
CA ALA A 371 13.70 1.15 -9.23
C ALA A 371 13.99 1.79 -7.86
N LEU A 372 13.71 1.08 -6.75
CA LEU A 372 14.08 1.54 -5.42
C LEU A 372 15.60 1.71 -5.25
N ARG A 373 16.41 0.77 -5.75
CA ARG A 373 17.89 0.89 -5.75
C ARG A 373 18.37 2.09 -6.55
N ALA A 374 17.74 2.38 -7.69
CA ALA A 374 18.07 3.54 -8.50
C ALA A 374 17.80 4.86 -7.77
N GLN A 375 16.86 4.87 -6.81
CA GLN A 375 16.59 5.98 -5.88
C GLN A 375 17.46 5.94 -4.61
N GLY A 376 18.50 5.09 -4.57
CA GLY A 376 19.47 5.05 -3.47
C GLY A 376 19.09 4.14 -2.29
N ALA A 377 18.03 3.32 -2.41
CA ALA A 377 17.68 2.38 -1.36
C ALA A 377 18.79 1.33 -1.14
N THR A 378 19.19 1.14 0.11
CA THR A 378 20.00 -0.02 0.51
C THR A 378 19.08 -1.24 0.63
N VAL A 379 19.47 -2.34 -0.02
CA VAL A 379 18.65 -3.56 -0.10
C VAL A 379 19.49 -4.76 0.31
N ASN A 380 19.28 -5.24 1.53
CA ASN A 380 20.02 -6.35 2.13
C ASN A 380 19.23 -7.66 2.11
N ARG A 381 17.91 -7.59 2.28
CA ARG A 381 17.00 -8.74 2.23
C ARG A 381 15.59 -8.32 1.84
N VAL A 382 14.80 -9.30 1.42
CA VAL A 382 13.38 -9.12 1.10
C VAL A 382 12.52 -9.72 2.21
N ILE A 383 11.55 -8.96 2.73
CA ILE A 383 10.47 -9.48 3.58
C ILE A 383 9.27 -9.73 2.67
N LEU A 384 8.91 -11.00 2.48
CA LEU A 384 7.84 -11.40 1.59
C LEU A 384 6.53 -11.62 2.37
N VAL A 385 5.51 -10.83 2.08
CA VAL A 385 4.20 -10.87 2.74
C VAL A 385 3.04 -10.94 1.74
N GLY A 386 1.81 -11.04 2.24
CA GLY A 386 0.60 -11.12 1.42
C GLY A 386 0.20 -12.56 1.04
N GLY A 387 -0.95 -12.71 0.40
CA GLY A 387 -1.52 -14.02 0.08
C GLY A 387 -0.61 -14.87 -0.81
N GLY A 388 0.09 -14.26 -1.76
CA GLY A 388 1.02 -14.95 -2.66
C GLY A 388 2.25 -15.54 -1.95
N ALA A 389 2.62 -15.01 -0.78
CA ALA A 389 3.72 -15.54 0.03
C ALA A 389 3.45 -16.95 0.59
N ARG A 390 2.19 -17.42 0.56
CA ARG A 390 1.83 -18.79 0.98
C ARG A 390 2.32 -19.85 -0.01
N SER A 391 2.42 -19.51 -1.29
CA SER A 391 2.89 -20.43 -2.34
C SER A 391 4.33 -20.88 -2.06
N GLU A 392 4.57 -22.19 -2.01
CA GLU A 392 5.91 -22.74 -1.81
C GLU A 392 6.84 -22.36 -2.97
N ALA A 393 6.35 -22.47 -4.21
CA ALA A 393 7.09 -22.06 -5.40
C ALA A 393 7.57 -20.61 -5.32
N VAL A 394 6.69 -19.69 -4.91
CA VAL A 394 7.07 -18.27 -4.76
C VAL A 394 8.18 -18.11 -3.73
N ARG A 395 8.06 -18.73 -2.55
CA ARG A 395 9.06 -18.64 -1.48
C ARG A 395 10.42 -19.21 -1.89
N ARG A 396 10.44 -20.32 -2.63
CA ARG A 396 11.67 -21.00 -3.06
C ARG A 396 12.33 -20.37 -4.28
N ILE A 397 11.54 -19.81 -5.21
CA ILE A 397 12.05 -19.21 -6.46
C ILE A 397 12.44 -17.74 -6.24
N ALA A 398 11.81 -17.03 -5.31
CA ALA A 398 12.09 -15.61 -5.04
C ALA A 398 13.59 -15.30 -4.81
N PRO A 399 14.36 -16.07 -4.02
CA PRO A 399 15.81 -15.83 -3.88
C PRO A 399 16.59 -15.98 -5.19
N GLU A 400 16.19 -16.89 -6.08
CA GLU A 400 16.82 -17.09 -7.39
C GLU A 400 16.63 -15.86 -8.29
N VAL A 401 15.45 -15.23 -8.23
CA VAL A 401 15.06 -14.06 -9.02
C VAL A 401 15.60 -12.76 -8.42
N PHE A 402 15.36 -12.51 -7.13
CA PHE A 402 15.79 -11.27 -6.46
C PHE A 402 17.29 -11.22 -6.22
N GLY A 403 17.94 -12.38 -6.15
CA GLY A 403 19.36 -12.50 -5.81
C GLY A 403 19.67 -12.08 -4.37
N LEU A 404 18.70 -12.23 -3.47
CA LEU A 404 18.75 -11.79 -2.08
C LEU A 404 18.14 -12.84 -1.15
N PRO A 405 18.53 -12.88 0.14
CA PRO A 405 17.78 -13.61 1.14
C PRO A 405 16.33 -13.13 1.21
N VAL A 406 15.39 -14.07 1.25
CA VAL A 406 13.96 -13.80 1.40
C VAL A 406 13.50 -14.32 2.74
N VAL A 407 12.98 -13.44 3.58
CA VAL A 407 12.36 -13.80 4.86
C VAL A 407 10.85 -13.75 4.74
N VAL A 408 10.18 -14.77 5.26
CA VAL A 408 8.72 -14.94 5.21
C VAL A 408 8.20 -15.04 6.64
N PRO A 409 7.60 -13.97 7.18
CA PRO A 409 6.94 -14.04 8.47
C PRO A 409 5.71 -14.96 8.44
N PRO A 410 5.25 -15.47 9.60
CA PRO A 410 4.04 -16.27 9.67
C PRO A 410 2.82 -15.44 9.24
N PRO A 411 1.79 -16.03 8.62
CA PRO A 411 0.59 -15.28 8.22
C PRO A 411 0.04 -14.42 9.36
N GLY A 412 -0.22 -13.15 9.08
CA GLY A 412 -0.70 -12.20 10.08
C GLY A 412 -1.31 -10.96 9.45
N GLU A 413 -1.89 -10.13 10.31
CA GLU A 413 -2.57 -8.90 9.94
C GLU A 413 -1.61 -7.71 10.08
N TYR A 414 -0.56 -7.66 9.25
CA TYR A 414 0.57 -6.73 9.48
C TYR A 414 0.18 -5.25 9.50
N VAL A 415 -0.89 -4.84 8.81
CA VAL A 415 -1.42 -3.47 8.90
C VAL A 415 -1.97 -3.21 10.30
N ALA A 416 -2.87 -4.08 10.79
CA ALA A 416 -3.43 -3.98 12.13
C ALA A 416 -2.34 -4.13 13.20
N ASP A 417 -1.33 -4.97 12.95
CA ASP A 417 -0.19 -5.15 13.85
C ASP A 417 0.69 -3.91 13.93
N GLY A 418 0.93 -3.26 12.78
CA GLY A 418 1.63 -1.98 12.72
C GLY A 418 0.88 -0.89 13.47
N ALA A 419 -0.44 -0.82 13.27
CA ALA A 419 -1.30 0.12 14.00
C ALA A 419 -1.31 -0.15 15.52
N ALA A 420 -1.42 -1.41 15.95
CA ALA A 420 -1.32 -1.80 17.35
C ALA A 420 0.05 -1.46 17.94
N ARG A 421 1.12 -1.63 17.15
CA ARG A 421 2.49 -1.28 17.53
C ARG A 421 2.65 0.23 17.72
N GLN A 422 2.01 1.04 16.87
CA GLN A 422 1.98 2.49 17.04
C GLN A 422 1.14 2.90 18.26
N ALA A 423 0.00 2.24 18.51
CA ALA A 423 -0.81 2.46 19.71
C ALA A 423 -0.04 2.13 21.00
N ALA A 424 0.74 1.04 21.01
CA ALA A 424 1.65 0.72 22.13
C ALA A 424 2.73 1.79 22.32
N TRP A 425 3.28 2.34 21.23
CA TRP A 425 4.25 3.43 21.33
C TRP A 425 3.63 4.65 21.99
N VAL A 426 2.44 5.07 21.55
CA VAL A 426 1.73 6.22 22.13
C VAL A 426 1.38 5.97 23.61
N ALA A 427 0.90 4.77 23.96
CA ALA A 427 0.52 4.42 25.33
C ALA A 427 1.71 4.39 26.30
N THR A 428 2.89 3.96 25.83
CA THR A 428 4.06 3.75 26.70
C THR A 428 5.10 4.86 26.60
N GLY A 429 5.03 5.71 25.57
CA GLY A 429 6.03 6.73 25.25
C GLY A 429 7.31 6.17 24.62
N THR A 430 7.43 4.85 24.42
CA THR A 430 8.63 4.20 23.86
C THR A 430 8.29 3.27 22.72
N ALA A 431 9.10 3.29 21.64
CA ALA A 431 8.87 2.43 20.49
C ALA A 431 8.98 0.94 20.89
N PRO A 432 7.93 0.14 20.70
CA PRO A 432 7.91 -1.24 21.17
C PRO A 432 8.88 -2.12 20.38
N GLN A 433 9.60 -2.99 21.09
CA GLN A 433 10.58 -3.92 20.53
C GLN A 433 9.96 -5.29 20.19
N TRP A 434 8.73 -5.29 19.69
CA TRP A 434 8.07 -6.53 19.26
C TRP A 434 8.87 -7.22 18.17
N THR A 435 8.96 -8.55 18.26
CA THR A 435 9.64 -9.39 17.29
C THR A 435 8.63 -10.31 16.62
N VAL A 436 8.70 -10.38 15.30
CA VAL A 436 7.87 -11.32 14.52
C VAL A 436 8.50 -12.70 14.63
N LYS A 437 7.94 -13.53 15.52
CA LYS A 437 8.40 -14.91 15.76
C LYS A 437 8.14 -15.80 14.54
N ASP A 438 8.80 -16.96 14.50
CA ASP A 438 8.59 -18.01 13.49
C ASP A 438 8.79 -17.56 12.03
N THR A 439 9.57 -16.50 11.83
CA THR A 439 9.97 -16.04 10.50
C THR A 439 10.91 -17.06 9.86
N GLN A 440 10.58 -17.50 8.64
CA GLN A 440 11.38 -18.45 7.88
C GLN A 440 12.28 -17.72 6.89
N GLU A 441 13.50 -18.21 6.69
CA GLU A 441 14.44 -17.67 5.71
C GLU A 441 14.62 -18.64 4.54
N TYR A 442 14.54 -18.09 3.33
CA TYR A 442 14.74 -18.78 2.07
C TYR A 442 15.95 -18.15 1.38
N GLY A 443 16.96 -18.97 1.14
CA GLY A 443 18.12 -18.65 0.32
C GLY A 443 18.10 -19.42 -0.99
N GLY A 444 18.92 -18.99 -1.94
CA GLY A 444 19.10 -19.66 -3.22
C GLY A 444 20.28 -19.05 -3.97
N THR A 445 20.87 -19.80 -4.88
CA THR A 445 21.86 -19.23 -5.80
C THR A 445 21.13 -18.35 -6.81
N PRO A 446 21.49 -17.07 -6.97
CA PRO A 446 20.86 -16.21 -7.97
C PRO A 446 20.99 -16.85 -9.37
N VAL A 447 19.94 -16.76 -10.18
CA VAL A 447 19.94 -17.24 -11.57
C VAL A 447 19.68 -16.05 -12.50
N PRO A 448 20.74 -15.29 -12.89
CA PRO A 448 20.59 -14.06 -13.67
C PRO A 448 19.82 -14.23 -14.98
N ALA A 449 19.94 -15.41 -15.61
CA ALA A 449 19.27 -15.75 -16.85
C ALA A 449 17.74 -15.57 -16.78
N ILE A 450 17.09 -15.77 -15.62
CA ILE A 450 15.64 -15.57 -15.46
C ILE A 450 15.29 -14.11 -15.76
N ARG A 451 16.02 -13.17 -15.14
CA ARG A 451 15.79 -11.72 -15.30
C ARG A 451 16.22 -11.23 -16.68
N GLU A 452 17.30 -11.76 -17.23
CA GLU A 452 17.77 -11.42 -18.58
C GLU A 452 16.75 -11.81 -19.66
N GLN A 453 16.20 -13.03 -19.58
CA GLN A 453 15.16 -13.51 -20.49
C GLN A 453 13.88 -12.69 -20.35
N TYR A 454 13.45 -12.38 -19.11
CA TYR A 454 12.31 -11.52 -18.85
C TYR A 454 12.49 -10.11 -19.43
N ALA A 455 13.64 -9.49 -19.20
CA ALA A 455 13.93 -8.15 -19.72
C ALA A 455 13.90 -8.08 -21.25
N ALA A 456 14.37 -9.13 -21.93
CA ALA A 456 14.28 -9.23 -23.39
C ALA A 456 12.84 -9.40 -23.90
N ALA A 457 12.00 -10.11 -23.14
CA ALA A 457 10.62 -10.42 -23.52
C ALA A 457 9.62 -9.30 -23.18
N ARG A 458 9.83 -8.55 -22.09
CA ARG A 458 8.81 -7.61 -21.55
C ARG A 458 8.46 -6.43 -22.44
N GLU A 459 9.26 -6.16 -23.47
CA GLU A 459 8.98 -5.14 -24.48
C GLU A 459 8.19 -5.68 -25.69
N LEU A 460 7.96 -7.00 -25.76
CA LEU A 460 7.31 -7.69 -26.89
C LEU A 460 5.82 -7.97 -26.62
N THR A 461 5.12 -7.04 -25.97
CA THR A 461 3.68 -7.14 -25.69
C THR A 461 2.84 -6.47 -26.76
N VAL A 462 1.58 -6.88 -26.90
CA VAL A 462 0.57 -6.18 -27.71
C VAL A 462 -0.35 -5.36 -26.83
N ASP A 463 -1.01 -4.35 -27.40
CA ASP A 463 -2.01 -3.57 -26.67
C ASP A 463 -3.32 -4.35 -26.50
N ARG A 464 -3.95 -4.19 -25.34
CA ARG A 464 -5.28 -4.69 -25.04
C ARG A 464 -6.33 -3.83 -25.74
N HIS A 465 -7.40 -4.47 -26.23
CA HIS A 465 -8.52 -3.80 -26.91
C HIS A 465 -9.63 -3.41 -25.96
#